data_AF-A0AA92V1S1-F1
#
_entry.id   AF-A0AA92V1S1-F1
#
_cell.length_a   1.000
_cell.length_b   1.000
_cell.length_c   1.000
_cell.angle_alpha   90.00
_cell.angle_beta   90.00
_cell.angle_gamma   90.00
#
_symmetry.space_group_name_H-M   'P 1'
#
loop_
_entity.id
_entity.type
_entity.pdbx_description
1 polymer ?
#
loop_
_entity_poly.entity_id
_entity_poly.type
_entity_poly.pdbx_seq_one_letter_code
_entity_poly.pdbx_strand_id
1 'polypeptide(L)'
;MKNVFFLFALLCAFFSSCSDEDGANVTTSNVKLPHVVTINSGDKVTCSSNTKSQVKVLAFDNEEGFNHFVGILRTKTSQQRAQLVKSLGFESLAMINDKADKELDKIGATASSVDDFRAKYLDYKTKYAGILVANAADSTDLSLYKPASKDTAVAPYLVGECNKVLVDGALRDIPFSDEMNDDDKKIFATSYTEYSPNSTRSVEKDYTSEDSWPVNGFIEKDGNHKTICSVYVTDDFKLFIHFGAQYKMWYGWKRTNRQFFFRLENMEGLDKLNPNALSSNLSPNTYYFGTSKEFYSYTKINFHVAEVTQNPIVMTNKYEVTGKVFVWTDRMSEKDANGNVIYQSTGSSIYPTQHAPRENFPLFKKENSFPCKISLVGKR
;
A
#
# COMPACT_ATOMS: atom_id res chain seq x y z
N MET A 1 -5.23 20.11 -48.70
CA MET A 1 -5.78 18.88 -49.33
C MET A 1 -6.36 18.00 -48.23
N LYS A 2 -7.67 17.75 -48.32
CA LYS A 2 -8.50 16.67 -47.75
C LYS A 2 -8.45 16.38 -46.23
N ASN A 3 -9.54 16.81 -45.59
CA ASN A 3 -10.23 16.27 -44.41
C ASN A 3 -10.24 14.74 -44.34
N VAL A 4 -10.22 14.16 -43.13
CA VAL A 4 -11.20 13.13 -42.67
C VAL A 4 -11.42 13.23 -41.15
N PHE A 5 -12.69 13.25 -40.79
CA PHE A 5 -13.34 13.20 -39.47
C PHE A 5 -13.51 11.73 -38.98
N PHE A 6 -13.61 11.53 -37.65
CA PHE A 6 -14.22 10.37 -36.93
C PHE A 6 -13.53 8.99 -37.10
N LEU A 7 -13.42 8.12 -36.08
CA LEU A 7 -14.55 7.43 -35.43
C LEU A 7 -14.12 6.81 -34.07
N PHE A 8 -15.04 6.88 -33.11
CA PHE A 8 -15.10 6.11 -31.87
C PHE A 8 -15.45 4.63 -32.15
N ALA A 9 -15.15 3.74 -31.20
CA ALA A 9 -15.58 2.33 -31.09
C ALA A 9 -14.68 1.24 -31.70
N LEU A 10 -14.09 0.42 -30.81
CA LEU A 10 -14.16 -1.03 -30.97
C LEU A 10 -14.20 -1.68 -29.58
N LEU A 11 -15.42 -2.00 -29.13
CA LEU A 11 -15.71 -2.96 -28.07
C LEU A 11 -15.89 -4.33 -28.74
N CYS A 12 -15.53 -5.39 -28.01
CA CYS A 12 -15.97 -6.78 -28.20
C CYS A 12 -15.52 -7.52 -29.46
N ALA A 13 -14.47 -8.34 -29.33
CA ALA A 13 -14.39 -9.67 -29.96
C ALA A 13 -13.17 -10.45 -29.45
N PHE A 14 -13.33 -11.23 -28.37
CA PHE A 14 -12.56 -12.46 -28.15
C PHE A 14 -13.39 -13.43 -27.29
N PHE A 15 -14.49 -13.94 -27.87
CA PHE A 15 -15.11 -15.19 -27.43
C PHE A 15 -15.50 -16.01 -28.66
N SER A 16 -14.65 -16.98 -29.00
CA SER A 16 -14.85 -18.16 -29.85
C SER A 16 -13.47 -18.62 -30.30
N SER A 17 -13.08 -19.87 -30.30
CA SER A 17 -13.65 -21.14 -29.84
C SER A 17 -12.47 -22.11 -29.95
N CYS A 18 -12.28 -22.99 -28.98
CA CYS A 18 -11.61 -24.26 -29.25
C CYS A 18 -12.44 -25.32 -28.53
N SER A 19 -13.28 -25.97 -29.32
CA SER A 19 -13.98 -27.19 -28.94
C SER A 19 -12.96 -28.31 -28.82
N ASP A 20 -12.88 -28.93 -27.66
CA ASP A 20 -12.59 -30.35 -27.54
C ASP A 20 -13.78 -30.96 -26.79
N GLU A 21 -14.45 -31.88 -27.47
CA GLU A 21 -15.56 -32.66 -26.94
C GLU A 21 -14.97 -33.77 -26.06
N ASP A 22 -15.11 -33.63 -24.74
CA ASP A 22 -15.27 -34.78 -23.84
C ASP A 22 -16.08 -34.35 -22.61
N GLY A 23 -17.11 -35.14 -22.31
CA GLY A 23 -18.23 -34.76 -21.46
C GLY A 23 -17.87 -34.46 -20.01
N ALA A 24 -17.93 -33.18 -19.65
CA ALA A 24 -18.41 -32.75 -18.35
C ALA A 24 -19.40 -31.60 -18.58
N ASN A 25 -20.63 -31.74 -18.12
CA ASN A 25 -21.58 -30.64 -18.02
C ASN A 25 -21.00 -29.61 -17.03
N VAL A 26 -20.11 -28.75 -17.51
CA VAL A 26 -19.79 -27.49 -16.84
C VAL A 26 -21.01 -26.62 -17.10
N THR A 27 -21.91 -26.57 -16.12
CA THR A 27 -22.87 -25.47 -16.03
C THR A 27 -22.04 -24.20 -15.98
N THR A 28 -21.89 -23.54 -17.13
CA THR A 28 -21.47 -22.15 -17.18
C THR A 28 -22.59 -21.38 -16.52
N SER A 29 -22.52 -21.23 -15.20
CA SER A 29 -23.34 -20.27 -14.48
C SER A 29 -23.14 -18.93 -15.17
N ASN A 30 -24.15 -18.45 -15.89
CA ASN A 30 -24.20 -17.09 -16.40
C ASN A 30 -24.31 -16.17 -15.18
N VAL A 31 -23.17 -15.91 -14.54
CA VAL A 31 -23.10 -15.10 -13.33
C VAL A 31 -23.41 -13.66 -13.70
N LYS A 32 -24.49 -13.14 -13.16
CA LYS A 32 -24.87 -11.74 -13.32
C LYS A 32 -23.97 -10.87 -12.43
N LEU A 33 -23.19 -9.99 -13.04
CA LEU A 33 -22.42 -8.97 -12.33
C LEU A 33 -23.37 -7.98 -11.63
N PRO A 34 -22.92 -7.34 -10.52
CA PRO A 34 -23.72 -6.30 -9.90
C PRO A 34 -23.91 -5.11 -10.84
N HIS A 35 -25.00 -4.39 -10.63
CA HIS A 35 -25.26 -3.12 -11.31
C HIS A 35 -25.17 -1.96 -10.31
N VAL A 36 -25.08 -0.73 -10.82
CA VAL A 36 -24.99 0.46 -9.97
C VAL A 36 -26.34 1.14 -9.92
N VAL A 37 -26.83 1.38 -8.70
CA VAL A 37 -28.07 2.13 -8.45
C VAL A 37 -27.78 3.38 -7.64
N THR A 38 -28.68 4.36 -7.71
CA THR A 38 -28.62 5.56 -6.88
C THR A 38 -29.66 5.46 -5.78
N ILE A 39 -29.26 5.68 -4.54
CA ILE A 39 -30.13 5.66 -3.36
C ILE A 39 -30.12 7.03 -2.68
N ASN A 40 -31.17 7.32 -1.91
CA ASN A 40 -31.18 8.49 -1.04
C ASN A 40 -30.37 8.18 0.22
N SER A 41 -29.44 9.04 0.63
CA SER A 41 -28.57 8.81 1.80
C SER A 41 -29.27 9.08 3.16
N GLY A 42 -30.60 9.20 3.17
CA GLY A 42 -31.39 9.64 4.33
C GLY A 42 -31.31 8.72 5.55
N ASP A 43 -30.89 7.46 5.39
CA ASP A 43 -30.97 6.43 6.45
C ASP A 43 -29.60 5.92 6.92
N LYS A 44 -28.79 6.84 7.43
CA LYS A 44 -27.44 6.69 8.01
C LYS A 44 -26.29 7.00 7.06
N VAL A 45 -25.94 8.28 7.20
CA VAL A 45 -24.69 8.91 6.89
C VAL A 45 -23.52 8.10 7.46
N THR A 46 -22.48 8.04 6.65
CA THR A 46 -21.07 7.85 6.99
C THR A 46 -20.65 8.23 8.42
N CYS A 47 -19.45 7.79 8.83
CA CYS A 47 -18.78 8.11 10.11
C CYS A 47 -18.74 9.60 10.51
N SER A 48 -19.20 10.53 9.67
CA SER A 48 -19.57 11.89 10.07
C SER A 48 -20.65 12.49 9.16
N SER A 49 -21.47 13.36 9.74
CA SER A 49 -22.78 13.94 9.37
C SER A 49 -23.00 14.62 8.00
N ASN A 50 -22.25 14.33 6.94
CA ASN A 50 -22.51 14.91 5.62
C ASN A 50 -23.62 14.16 4.85
N THR A 51 -24.85 14.65 4.92
CA THR A 51 -26.01 14.17 4.16
C THR A 51 -25.92 14.59 2.69
N LYS A 52 -25.22 13.82 1.85
CA LYS A 52 -25.44 13.88 0.39
C LYS A 52 -26.84 13.33 0.08
N SER A 53 -27.66 14.05 -0.67
CA SER A 53 -29.04 13.61 -0.94
C SER A 53 -29.12 12.31 -1.73
N GLN A 54 -28.14 12.04 -2.61
CA GLN A 54 -28.11 10.86 -3.46
C GLN A 54 -26.68 10.28 -3.56
N VAL A 55 -26.56 8.96 -3.40
CA VAL A 55 -25.28 8.24 -3.48
C VAL A 55 -25.43 6.98 -4.33
N LYS A 56 -24.35 6.58 -4.99
CA LYS A 56 -24.31 5.34 -5.78
C LYS A 56 -23.90 4.16 -4.90
N VAL A 57 -24.53 3.01 -5.10
CA VAL A 57 -24.19 1.74 -4.46
C VAL A 57 -24.19 0.59 -5.45
N LEU A 58 -23.42 -0.46 -5.17
CA LEU A 58 -23.53 -1.73 -5.88
C LEU A 58 -24.81 -2.44 -5.46
N ALA A 59 -25.55 -2.94 -6.44
CA ALA A 59 -26.80 -3.68 -6.29
C ALA A 59 -26.65 -5.12 -6.79
N PHE A 60 -27.08 -6.04 -5.94
CA PHE A 60 -27.04 -7.48 -6.14
C PHE A 60 -28.47 -8.01 -6.08
N ASP A 61 -28.82 -8.87 -7.03
CA ASP A 61 -30.15 -9.47 -7.10
C ASP A 61 -30.45 -10.32 -5.85
N ASN A 62 -29.43 -10.98 -5.29
CA ASN A 62 -29.55 -11.85 -4.12
C ASN A 62 -28.20 -12.04 -3.42
N GLU A 63 -28.21 -12.74 -2.29
CA GLU A 63 -27.04 -13.03 -1.47
C GLU A 63 -26.01 -13.93 -2.18
N GLU A 64 -26.45 -14.82 -3.07
CA GLU A 64 -25.55 -15.65 -3.88
C GLU A 64 -24.71 -14.78 -4.83
N GLY A 65 -25.34 -13.84 -5.53
CA GLY A 65 -24.67 -12.88 -6.41
C GLY A 65 -23.68 -11.99 -5.65
N PHE A 66 -24.03 -11.55 -4.44
CA PHE A 66 -23.13 -10.81 -3.56
C PHE A 66 -21.89 -11.63 -3.20
N ASN A 67 -22.09 -12.85 -2.66
CA ASN A 67 -20.99 -13.71 -2.24
C ASN A 67 -20.10 -14.13 -3.40
N HIS A 68 -20.69 -14.39 -4.57
CA HIS A 68 -19.94 -14.70 -5.78
C HIS A 68 -19.04 -13.53 -6.21
N PHE A 69 -19.58 -12.30 -6.24
CA PHE A 69 -18.79 -11.13 -6.60
C PHE A 69 -17.66 -10.86 -5.59
N VAL A 70 -17.91 -11.04 -4.29
CA VAL A 70 -16.87 -11.02 -3.25
C VAL A 70 -15.79 -12.05 -3.56
N GLY A 71 -16.17 -13.28 -3.93
CA GLY A 71 -15.24 -14.32 -4.38
C GLY A 71 -14.38 -13.89 -5.57
N ILE A 72 -14.99 -13.28 -6.61
CA ILE A 72 -14.28 -12.72 -7.76
C ILE A 72 -13.28 -11.64 -7.32
N LEU A 73 -13.66 -10.73 -6.41
CA LEU A 73 -12.74 -9.70 -5.94
C LEU A 73 -11.56 -10.29 -5.17
N ARG A 74 -11.76 -11.35 -4.38
CA ARG A 74 -10.68 -12.01 -3.62
C ARG A 74 -9.59 -12.58 -4.50
N THR A 75 -9.91 -13.07 -5.70
CA THR A 75 -8.93 -13.61 -6.65
C THR A 75 -8.14 -12.53 -7.41
N LYS A 76 -8.54 -11.26 -7.29
CA LYS A 76 -7.95 -10.13 -8.02
C LYS A 76 -6.96 -9.33 -7.20
N THR A 77 -5.99 -8.72 -7.87
CA THR A 77 -5.12 -7.68 -7.27
C THR A 77 -5.89 -6.39 -7.00
N SER A 78 -5.33 -5.48 -6.20
CA SER A 78 -5.92 -4.15 -5.94
C SER A 78 -6.26 -3.37 -7.22
N GLN A 79 -5.39 -3.44 -8.23
CA GLN A 79 -5.56 -2.76 -9.52
C GLN A 79 -6.69 -3.40 -10.33
N GLN A 80 -6.72 -4.74 -10.37
CA GLN A 80 -7.77 -5.48 -11.05
C GLN A 80 -9.14 -5.29 -10.38
N ARG A 81 -9.19 -5.21 -9.04
CA ARG A 81 -10.42 -4.86 -8.30
C ARG A 81 -10.91 -3.47 -8.68
N ALA A 82 -10.03 -2.47 -8.66
CA ALA A 82 -10.36 -1.10 -9.05
C ALA A 82 -10.88 -1.01 -10.49
N GLN A 83 -10.23 -1.71 -11.43
CA GLN A 83 -10.64 -1.75 -12.83
C GLN A 83 -12.01 -2.42 -13.02
N LEU A 84 -12.25 -3.54 -12.33
CA LEU A 84 -13.53 -4.25 -12.40
C LEU A 84 -14.68 -3.36 -11.92
N VAL A 85 -14.59 -2.78 -10.72
CA VAL A 85 -15.68 -1.95 -10.18
C VAL A 85 -15.87 -0.67 -10.99
N LYS A 86 -14.78 -0.10 -11.52
CA LYS A 86 -14.86 1.04 -12.43
C LYS A 86 -15.58 0.69 -13.74
N SER A 87 -15.38 -0.51 -14.29
CA SER A 87 -16.09 -0.93 -15.51
C SER A 87 -17.61 -1.07 -15.31
N LEU A 88 -18.07 -1.20 -14.07
CA LEU A 88 -19.49 -1.19 -13.70
C LEU A 88 -20.06 0.24 -13.56
N GLY A 89 -19.22 1.28 -13.70
CA GLY A 89 -19.61 2.67 -13.45
C GLY A 89 -19.64 3.06 -11.97
N PHE A 90 -18.97 2.28 -11.11
CA PHE A 90 -18.90 2.50 -9.66
C PHE A 90 -17.58 3.16 -9.23
N GLU A 91 -17.66 4.24 -8.44
CA GLU A 91 -16.50 4.86 -7.78
C GLU A 91 -16.39 4.31 -6.36
N SER A 92 -15.51 3.34 -6.16
CA SER A 92 -15.32 2.69 -4.86
C SER A 92 -14.53 3.54 -3.87
N LEU A 93 -14.61 3.24 -2.56
CA LEU A 93 -13.87 3.88 -1.48
C LEU A 93 -12.36 3.88 -1.74
N ALA A 94 -11.81 2.79 -2.28
CA ALA A 94 -10.40 2.74 -2.70
C ALA A 94 -10.07 3.82 -3.74
N MET A 95 -10.93 3.99 -4.75
CA MET A 95 -10.76 5.01 -5.79
C MET A 95 -10.96 6.44 -5.24
N ILE A 96 -11.90 6.61 -4.30
CA ILE A 96 -12.12 7.88 -3.61
C ILE A 96 -10.87 8.28 -2.82
N ASN A 97 -10.21 7.34 -2.14
CA ASN A 97 -8.96 7.60 -1.42
C ASN A 97 -7.84 8.03 -2.38
N ASP A 98 -7.67 7.34 -3.51
CA ASP A 98 -6.67 7.72 -4.53
C ASP A 98 -6.94 9.11 -5.13
N LYS A 99 -8.22 9.45 -5.32
CA LYS A 99 -8.65 10.77 -5.81
C LYS A 99 -8.37 11.87 -4.78
N ALA A 100 -8.66 11.60 -3.52
CA ALA A 100 -8.37 12.53 -2.41
C ALA A 100 -6.87 12.78 -2.28
N ASP A 101 -6.03 11.75 -2.46
CA ASP A 101 -4.57 11.91 -2.42
C ASP A 101 -4.06 12.84 -3.54
N LYS A 102 -4.53 12.65 -4.77
CA LYS A 102 -4.20 13.52 -5.93
C LYS A 102 -4.73 14.93 -5.79
N GLU A 103 -5.91 15.09 -5.20
CA GLU A 103 -6.49 16.41 -4.93
C GLU A 103 -5.64 17.20 -3.94
N LEU A 104 -5.13 16.54 -2.89
CA LEU A 104 -4.22 17.17 -1.94
C LEU A 104 -2.89 17.60 -2.57
N ASP A 105 -2.33 16.79 -3.48
CA ASP A 105 -1.15 17.19 -4.27
C ASP A 105 -1.44 18.46 -5.10
N LYS A 106 -2.62 18.53 -5.74
CA LYS A 106 -3.04 19.71 -6.51
C LYS A 106 -3.22 20.94 -5.63
N ILE A 107 -3.79 20.80 -4.44
CA ILE A 107 -3.92 21.89 -3.47
C ILE A 107 -2.52 22.40 -3.09
N GLY A 108 -1.58 21.50 -2.79
CA GLY A 108 -0.19 21.84 -2.50
C GLY A 108 0.50 22.60 -3.61
N ALA A 109 0.32 22.19 -4.86
CA ALA A 109 0.94 22.80 -6.04
C ALA A 109 0.32 24.13 -6.48
N THR A 110 -0.96 24.38 -6.14
CA THR A 110 -1.72 25.56 -6.63
C THR A 110 -2.00 26.60 -5.56
N ALA A 111 -1.67 26.33 -4.29
CA ALA A 111 -1.74 27.34 -3.26
C ALA A 111 -0.69 28.44 -3.50
N SER A 112 -1.04 29.66 -3.17
CA SER A 112 -0.20 30.85 -3.30
C SER A 112 0.40 31.33 -1.98
N SER A 113 -0.14 30.84 -0.85
CA SER A 113 0.31 31.14 0.50
C SER A 113 -0.09 30.00 1.45
N VAL A 114 0.44 30.03 2.68
CA VAL A 114 0.06 29.08 3.74
C VAL A 114 -1.42 29.19 4.07
N ASP A 115 -1.98 30.41 4.09
CA ASP A 115 -3.39 30.63 4.44
C ASP A 115 -4.32 30.19 3.31
N ASP A 116 -3.95 30.42 2.04
CA ASP A 116 -4.66 29.89 0.88
C ASP A 116 -4.66 28.35 0.90
N PHE A 117 -3.51 27.74 1.21
CA PHE A 117 -3.41 26.29 1.38
C PHE A 117 -4.31 25.79 2.53
N ARG A 118 -4.34 26.47 3.68
CA ARG A 118 -5.20 26.11 4.83
C ARG A 118 -6.69 26.15 4.48
N ALA A 119 -7.13 27.19 3.76
CA ALA A 119 -8.51 27.32 3.32
C ALA A 119 -8.91 26.16 2.39
N LYS A 120 -8.13 25.92 1.33
CA LYS A 120 -8.35 24.80 0.39
C LYS A 120 -8.29 23.44 1.08
N TYR A 121 -7.40 23.27 2.05
CA TYR A 121 -7.30 22.04 2.84
C TYR A 121 -8.52 21.82 3.74
N LEU A 122 -9.12 22.88 4.29
CA LEU A 122 -10.35 22.77 5.06
C LEU A 122 -11.54 22.32 4.19
N ASP A 123 -11.66 22.87 2.98
CA ASP A 123 -12.66 22.44 2.00
C ASP A 123 -12.47 20.97 1.62
N TYR A 124 -11.21 20.57 1.39
CA TYR A 124 -10.82 19.19 1.15
C TYR A 124 -11.25 18.25 2.29
N LYS A 125 -10.94 18.58 3.55
CA LYS A 125 -11.38 17.77 4.70
C LYS A 125 -12.90 17.68 4.78
N THR A 126 -13.60 18.79 4.58
CA THR A 126 -15.06 18.83 4.63
C THR A 126 -15.69 17.96 3.54
N LYS A 127 -15.14 17.98 2.33
CA LYS A 127 -15.60 17.17 1.19
C LYS A 127 -15.52 15.67 1.44
N TYR A 128 -14.47 15.21 2.11
CA TYR A 128 -14.22 13.79 2.37
C TYR A 128 -14.65 13.33 3.76
N ALA A 129 -15.19 14.23 4.58
CA ALA A 129 -15.64 13.91 5.93
C ALA A 129 -16.67 12.77 5.91
N GLY A 130 -16.38 11.74 6.72
CA GLY A 130 -17.21 10.55 6.88
C GLY A 130 -16.92 9.46 5.85
N ILE A 131 -16.28 9.79 4.74
CA ILE A 131 -15.86 8.82 3.73
C ILE A 131 -14.44 8.34 4.02
N LEU A 132 -13.56 9.27 4.37
CA LEU A 132 -12.17 9.02 4.74
C LEU A 132 -11.90 9.54 6.16
N VAL A 133 -10.81 9.06 6.76
CA VAL A 133 -10.41 9.40 8.12
C VAL A 133 -9.05 10.10 8.13
N ALA A 134 -8.87 11.09 9.01
CA ALA A 134 -7.58 11.74 9.22
C ALA A 134 -6.71 10.92 10.16
N ASN A 135 -5.40 11.17 10.16
CA ASN A 135 -4.48 10.58 11.12
C ASN A 135 -4.65 11.25 12.49
N ALA A 136 -5.31 10.57 13.43
CA ALA A 136 -5.55 11.11 14.77
C ALA A 136 -4.28 11.16 15.65
N ALA A 137 -3.23 10.42 15.29
CA ALA A 137 -1.99 10.35 16.07
C ALA A 137 -0.96 11.43 15.68
N ASP A 138 -0.98 11.90 14.43
CA ASP A 138 -0.08 12.95 13.94
C ASP A 138 -0.90 14.06 13.25
N SER A 139 -1.20 15.13 13.98
CA SER A 139 -1.90 16.30 13.43
C SER A 139 -1.13 17.05 12.33
N THR A 140 0.17 16.77 12.16
CA THR A 140 0.97 17.32 11.07
C THR A 140 0.81 16.50 9.78
N ASP A 141 0.24 15.30 9.84
CA ASP A 141 -0.09 14.49 8.69
C ASP A 141 -1.40 14.97 8.05
N LEU A 142 -1.28 15.47 6.82
CA LEU A 142 -2.37 16.06 6.07
C LEU A 142 -3.15 15.03 5.25
N SER A 143 -2.63 13.80 5.09
CA SER A 143 -3.27 12.77 4.28
C SER A 143 -4.56 12.26 4.92
N LEU A 144 -5.54 11.95 4.06
CA LEU A 144 -6.74 11.20 4.45
C LEU A 144 -6.58 9.73 4.06
N TYR A 145 -7.12 8.87 4.91
CA TYR A 145 -6.93 7.43 4.88
C TYR A 145 -8.24 6.68 4.75
N LYS A 146 -8.17 5.44 4.26
CA LYS A 146 -9.32 4.54 4.29
C LYS A 146 -9.62 4.15 5.75
N PRO A 147 -10.89 4.18 6.17
CA PRO A 147 -11.28 3.67 7.47
C PRO A 147 -10.98 2.17 7.62
N ALA A 148 -10.74 1.73 8.85
CA ALA A 148 -10.48 0.33 9.15
C ALA A 148 -11.74 -0.54 8.94
N SER A 149 -11.53 -1.75 8.43
CA SER A 149 -12.57 -2.75 8.24
C SER A 149 -11.99 -4.14 8.48
N LYS A 150 -12.86 -5.11 8.81
CA LYS A 150 -12.46 -6.50 9.02
C LYS A 150 -11.92 -7.15 7.74
N ASP A 151 -12.49 -6.83 6.57
CA ASP A 151 -12.02 -7.29 5.26
C ASP A 151 -11.34 -6.13 4.51
N THR A 152 -10.09 -5.86 4.86
CA THR A 152 -9.29 -4.77 4.27
C THR A 152 -9.03 -4.95 2.77
N ALA A 153 -9.11 -6.19 2.27
CA ALA A 153 -8.81 -6.52 0.89
C ALA A 153 -9.97 -6.20 -0.04
N VAL A 154 -11.20 -6.53 0.36
CA VAL A 154 -12.38 -6.48 -0.51
C VAL A 154 -13.31 -5.34 -0.16
N ALA A 155 -13.54 -5.06 1.13
CA ALA A 155 -14.54 -4.09 1.56
C ALA A 155 -14.39 -2.70 0.90
N PRO A 156 -13.17 -2.14 0.74
CA PRO A 156 -12.99 -0.84 0.08
C PRO A 156 -13.38 -0.79 -1.39
N TYR A 157 -13.62 -1.93 -2.03
CA TYR A 157 -14.08 -2.05 -3.42
C TYR A 157 -15.59 -2.29 -3.53
N LEU A 158 -16.25 -2.67 -2.44
CA LEU A 158 -17.70 -2.92 -2.41
C LEU A 158 -18.51 -1.65 -2.15
N VAL A 159 -17.92 -0.70 -1.42
CA VAL A 159 -18.60 0.54 -1.00
C VAL A 159 -18.02 1.76 -1.68
N GLY A 160 -18.79 2.85 -1.71
CA GLY A 160 -18.43 4.13 -2.31
C GLY A 160 -18.45 5.23 -1.26
N GLU A 161 -19.24 6.27 -1.50
CA GLU A 161 -19.41 7.41 -0.57
C GLU A 161 -20.24 7.07 0.67
N CYS A 162 -20.93 5.92 0.67
CA CYS A 162 -21.58 5.36 1.84
C CYS A 162 -21.14 3.90 2.01
N ASN A 163 -21.09 3.44 3.26
CA ASN A 163 -20.66 2.10 3.63
C ASN A 163 -21.75 1.05 3.38
N LYS A 164 -22.50 1.14 2.29
CA LYS A 164 -23.68 0.31 2.00
C LYS A 164 -23.63 -0.33 0.62
N VAL A 165 -24.28 -1.49 0.51
CA VAL A 165 -24.63 -2.18 -0.73
C VAL A 165 -26.12 -2.51 -0.73
N LEU A 166 -26.72 -2.72 -1.90
CA LEU A 166 -28.12 -3.17 -2.02
C LEU A 166 -28.10 -4.67 -2.35
N VAL A 167 -28.72 -5.51 -1.53
CA VAL A 167 -28.80 -6.95 -1.75
C VAL A 167 -30.26 -7.38 -1.59
N ASP A 168 -30.83 -8.02 -2.61
CA ASP A 168 -32.23 -8.48 -2.60
C ASP A 168 -33.23 -7.37 -2.20
N GLY A 169 -33.04 -6.19 -2.80
CA GLY A 169 -33.87 -5.01 -2.52
C GLY A 169 -33.68 -4.37 -1.14
N ALA A 170 -32.80 -4.90 -0.28
CA ALA A 170 -32.52 -4.37 1.05
C ALA A 170 -31.12 -3.73 1.14
N LEU A 171 -31.04 -2.57 1.79
CA LEU A 171 -29.76 -1.92 2.08
C LEU A 171 -29.03 -2.66 3.20
N ARG A 172 -27.78 -3.02 2.93
CA ARG A 172 -26.89 -3.71 3.86
C ARG A 172 -25.68 -2.84 4.14
N ASP A 173 -25.38 -2.66 5.42
CA ASP A 173 -24.14 -2.02 5.88
C ASP A 173 -22.94 -2.96 5.74
N ILE A 174 -21.84 -2.41 5.25
CA ILE A 174 -20.50 -2.99 5.30
C ILE A 174 -19.75 -2.27 6.43
N PRO A 175 -19.32 -2.97 7.48
CA PRO A 175 -18.79 -2.31 8.68
C PRO A 175 -17.42 -1.70 8.44
N PHE A 176 -17.31 -0.40 8.74
CA PHE A 176 -16.07 0.35 8.86
C PHE A 176 -16.07 1.09 10.21
N SER A 177 -14.89 1.28 10.79
CA SER A 177 -14.70 2.10 11.99
C SER A 177 -14.28 3.53 11.62
N ASP A 178 -14.22 4.40 12.64
CA ASP A 178 -13.75 5.78 12.48
C ASP A 178 -12.21 5.90 12.56
N GLU A 179 -11.51 4.76 12.68
CA GLU A 179 -10.06 4.71 12.74
C GLU A 179 -9.44 4.47 11.37
N MET A 180 -8.21 4.96 11.19
CA MET A 180 -7.36 4.61 10.06
C MET A 180 -7.12 3.10 10.00
N ASN A 181 -7.14 2.53 8.80
CA ASN A 181 -6.86 1.11 8.61
C ASN A 181 -5.52 0.68 9.22
N ASP A 182 -5.45 -0.58 9.67
CA ASP A 182 -4.32 -1.10 10.43
C ASP A 182 -2.97 -0.98 9.71
N ASP A 183 -2.96 -1.16 8.39
CA ASP A 183 -1.73 -1.06 7.60
C ASP A 183 -1.18 0.37 7.66
N ASP A 184 -2.01 1.37 7.39
CA ASP A 184 -1.61 2.77 7.47
C ASP A 184 -1.31 3.20 8.92
N LYS A 185 -2.07 2.69 9.91
CA LYS A 185 -1.86 2.97 11.34
C LYS A 185 -0.49 2.51 11.82
N LYS A 186 -0.04 1.31 11.43
CA LYS A 186 1.28 0.78 11.79
C LYS A 186 2.45 1.62 11.26
N ILE A 187 2.25 2.37 10.18
CA ILE A 187 3.29 3.25 9.63
C ILE A 187 3.17 4.66 10.22
N PHE A 188 2.01 5.30 10.02
CA PHE A 188 1.86 6.75 10.12
C PHE A 188 1.33 7.19 11.48
N ALA A 189 0.76 6.28 12.28
CA ALA A 189 0.32 6.56 13.64
C ALA A 189 1.30 6.06 14.72
N THR A 190 2.46 5.54 14.32
CA THR A 190 3.47 5.03 15.25
C THR A 190 4.42 6.14 15.67
N SER A 191 4.50 6.41 16.96
CA SER A 191 5.59 7.21 17.54
C SER A 191 6.82 6.33 17.71
N TYR A 192 7.77 6.39 16.77
CA TYR A 192 9.11 5.83 17.02
C TYR A 192 9.84 6.85 17.90
N THR A 193 9.94 6.57 19.20
CA THR A 193 10.39 7.51 20.23
C THR A 193 11.88 7.88 20.20
N GLU A 194 12.63 7.58 19.14
CA GLU A 194 14.08 7.86 19.09
C GLU A 194 14.49 8.59 17.79
N TYR A 195 14.02 9.83 17.65
CA TYR A 195 14.86 10.93 17.17
C TYR A 195 14.26 12.26 17.66
N SER A 196 15.04 13.00 18.44
CA SER A 196 14.65 14.21 19.16
C SER A 196 13.92 15.24 18.28
N PRO A 197 12.77 15.79 18.72
CA PRO A 197 12.09 16.92 18.07
C PRO A 197 12.89 18.23 18.07
N ASN A 198 14.05 18.29 18.73
CA ASN A 198 14.78 19.52 19.02
C ASN A 198 16.03 19.77 18.16
N SER A 199 16.03 19.32 16.90
CA SER A 199 17.05 19.72 15.92
C SER A 199 16.45 20.77 14.96
N THR A 200 16.47 22.03 15.39
CA THR A 200 16.30 23.22 14.51
C THR A 200 17.58 23.57 13.74
N ARG A 201 18.55 22.65 13.72
CA ARG A 201 19.72 22.64 12.85
C ARG A 201 19.78 21.28 12.19
N SER A 202 20.00 21.24 10.88
CA SER A 202 20.39 20.03 10.14
C SER A 202 21.50 19.30 10.88
N VAL A 203 21.14 18.29 11.70
CA VAL A 203 22.12 17.37 12.24
C VAL A 203 22.39 16.40 11.10
N GLU A 204 23.60 16.46 10.55
CA GLU A 204 24.06 15.45 9.60
C GLU A 204 23.85 14.05 10.18
N LYS A 205 23.48 13.11 9.31
CA LYS A 205 23.31 11.69 9.64
C LYS A 205 24.54 11.19 10.39
N ASP A 206 24.42 10.90 11.68
CA ASP A 206 25.52 10.30 12.44
C ASP A 206 25.25 8.81 12.71
N TYR A 207 25.23 8.03 11.64
CA TYR A 207 25.31 6.56 11.70
C TYR A 207 26.78 6.08 11.79
N THR A 208 27.70 6.88 12.34
CA THR A 208 29.13 6.56 12.36
C THR A 208 29.45 5.31 13.19
N SER A 209 28.54 4.87 14.06
CA SER A 209 28.67 3.62 14.82
C SER A 209 27.35 2.84 14.87
N GLU A 210 27.41 1.51 14.95
CA GLU A 210 26.21 0.65 15.03
C GLU A 210 25.42 0.85 16.33
N ASP A 211 26.08 1.38 17.37
CA ASP A 211 25.44 1.66 18.66
C ASP A 211 24.39 2.76 18.54
N SER A 212 24.59 3.74 17.64
CA SER A 212 23.63 4.82 17.38
C SER A 212 22.47 4.43 16.47
N TRP A 213 22.46 3.21 15.92
CA TRP A 213 21.41 2.78 15.00
C TRP A 213 20.08 2.58 15.73
N PRO A 214 18.95 2.97 15.10
CA PRO A 214 17.63 2.71 15.64
C PRO A 214 17.34 1.21 15.73
N VAL A 215 16.38 0.82 16.56
CA VAL A 215 15.99 -0.58 16.79
C VAL A 215 14.55 -0.80 16.34
N ASN A 216 14.32 -1.84 15.52
CA ASN A 216 13.02 -2.30 15.02
C ASN A 216 12.22 -1.29 14.17
N GLY A 217 12.79 -0.14 13.83
CA GLY A 217 12.14 0.84 12.96
C GLY A 217 12.71 2.24 13.14
N PHE A 218 12.35 3.16 12.25
CA PHE A 218 12.80 4.55 12.29
C PHE A 218 11.83 5.49 11.56
N ILE A 219 11.98 6.78 11.83
CA ILE A 219 11.46 7.88 11.00
C ILE A 219 12.63 8.79 10.64
N GLU A 220 13.05 8.76 9.39
CA GLU A 220 14.15 9.57 8.88
C GLU A 220 13.66 10.75 8.07
N LYS A 221 14.24 11.93 8.31
CA LYS A 221 13.89 13.17 7.61
C LYS A 221 15.08 13.66 6.78
N ASP A 222 14.90 13.74 5.48
CA ASP A 222 15.86 14.26 4.51
C ASP A 222 15.26 15.49 3.79
N GLY A 223 15.54 16.68 4.34
CA GLY A 223 14.95 17.94 3.90
C GLY A 223 13.41 17.89 3.97
N ASN A 224 12.77 17.96 2.80
CA ASN A 224 11.31 17.90 2.66
C ASN A 224 10.78 16.47 2.50
N HIS A 225 11.55 15.45 2.84
CA HIS A 225 11.14 14.05 2.71
C HIS A 225 11.25 13.33 4.04
N LYS A 226 10.33 12.40 4.27
CA LYS A 226 10.30 11.53 5.44
C LYS A 226 10.24 10.08 4.95
N THR A 227 11.12 9.24 5.45
CA THR A 227 11.16 7.79 5.20
C THR A 227 10.91 7.07 6.52
N ILE A 228 10.00 6.11 6.51
CA ILE A 228 9.56 5.37 7.70
C ILE A 228 9.85 3.90 7.46
N CYS A 229 10.37 3.23 8.47
CA CYS A 229 10.57 1.78 8.49
C CYS A 229 10.06 1.22 9.81
N SER A 230 9.40 0.06 9.76
CA SER A 230 8.96 -0.72 10.91
C SER A 230 9.32 -2.17 10.69
N VAL A 231 9.82 -2.85 11.71
CA VAL A 231 10.09 -4.28 11.69
C VAL A 231 9.34 -4.91 12.86
N TYR A 232 8.49 -5.89 12.59
CA TYR A 232 7.67 -6.51 13.62
C TYR A 232 7.37 -7.97 13.31
N VAL A 233 6.99 -8.71 14.36
CA VAL A 233 6.49 -10.08 14.25
C VAL A 233 4.99 -10.08 14.52
N THR A 234 4.22 -10.72 13.66
CA THR A 234 2.78 -10.91 13.83
C THR A 234 2.45 -12.04 14.82
N ASP A 235 1.22 -12.10 15.30
CA ASP A 235 0.77 -13.14 16.24
C ASP A 235 0.90 -14.57 15.68
N ASP A 236 0.86 -14.72 14.35
CA ASP A 236 1.10 -15.96 13.63
C ASP A 236 2.59 -16.20 13.29
N PHE A 237 3.49 -15.53 14.00
CA PHE A 237 4.95 -15.72 13.94
C PHE A 237 5.57 -15.45 12.57
N LYS A 238 5.15 -14.38 11.91
CA LYS A 238 5.76 -13.94 10.66
C LYS A 238 6.47 -12.61 10.86
N LEU A 239 7.72 -12.54 10.39
CA LEU A 239 8.49 -11.31 10.35
C LEU A 239 8.02 -10.46 9.17
N PHE A 240 7.63 -9.22 9.46
CA PHE A 240 7.27 -8.22 8.47
C PHE A 240 8.19 -7.00 8.56
N ILE A 241 8.46 -6.41 7.40
CA ILE A 241 9.02 -5.06 7.30
C ILE A 241 7.96 -4.17 6.64
N HIS A 242 7.62 -3.08 7.30
CA HIS A 242 6.72 -2.06 6.80
C HIS A 242 7.50 -0.81 6.43
N PHE A 243 7.30 -0.29 5.23
CA PHE A 243 7.87 1.00 4.85
C PHE A 243 6.81 2.11 4.86
N GLY A 244 7.25 3.36 4.70
CA GLY A 244 6.37 4.49 4.55
C GLY A 244 7.15 5.69 4.05
N ALA A 245 6.50 6.58 3.29
CA ALA A 245 7.09 7.84 2.91
C ALA A 245 6.10 8.97 3.03
N GLN A 246 6.60 10.14 3.43
CA GLN A 246 5.88 11.40 3.34
C GLN A 246 6.78 12.47 2.72
N TYR A 247 6.18 13.53 2.19
CA TYR A 247 6.90 14.76 1.85
C TYR A 247 6.26 15.96 2.51
N LYS A 248 7.06 16.99 2.76
CA LYS A 248 6.65 18.22 3.43
C LYS A 248 5.93 19.13 2.45
N MET A 249 4.71 19.51 2.82
CA MET A 249 3.93 20.58 2.21
C MET A 249 4.10 21.89 2.99
N TRP A 250 3.28 22.90 2.64
CA TRP A 250 3.21 24.23 3.24
C TRP A 250 3.33 24.26 4.77
N TYR A 251 2.62 23.40 5.50
CA TYR A 251 2.69 23.37 6.97
C TYR A 251 2.61 21.96 7.59
N GLY A 252 2.55 20.91 6.77
CA GLY A 252 2.39 19.53 7.24
C GLY A 252 3.02 18.52 6.27
N TRP A 253 2.86 17.24 6.56
CA TRP A 253 3.38 16.12 5.78
C TRP A 253 2.25 15.48 4.99
N LYS A 254 2.53 14.99 3.78
CA LYS A 254 1.60 14.17 3.00
C LYS A 254 2.24 12.83 2.70
N ARG A 255 1.49 11.74 2.85
CA ARG A 255 1.86 10.41 2.35
C ARG A 255 2.23 10.45 0.87
N THR A 256 3.28 9.72 0.52
CA THR A 256 3.69 9.55 -0.88
C THR A 256 4.14 8.13 -1.13
N ASN A 257 4.02 7.72 -2.39
CA ASN A 257 4.50 6.44 -2.84
C ASN A 257 5.98 6.56 -3.21
N ARG A 258 6.80 5.67 -2.66
CA ARG A 258 8.21 5.52 -2.99
C ARG A 258 8.50 4.06 -3.28
N GLN A 259 9.58 3.83 -4.02
CA GLN A 259 10.11 2.49 -4.12
C GLN A 259 11.10 2.31 -2.98
N PHE A 260 10.95 1.21 -2.25
CA PHE A 260 11.83 0.86 -1.16
C PHE A 260 12.67 -0.33 -1.57
N PHE A 261 13.92 -0.29 -1.14
CA PHE A 261 14.88 -1.37 -1.30
C PHE A 261 15.44 -1.66 0.08
N PHE A 262 15.69 -2.91 0.39
CA PHE A 262 16.30 -3.23 1.67
C PHE A 262 17.22 -4.43 1.59
N ARG A 263 18.13 -4.55 2.55
CA ARG A 263 19.03 -5.69 2.72
C ARG A 263 19.01 -6.11 4.18
N LEU A 264 18.97 -7.42 4.40
CA LEU A 264 19.08 -8.00 5.73
C LEU A 264 20.49 -8.59 5.93
N GLU A 265 21.03 -8.48 7.13
CA GLU A 265 22.31 -9.07 7.52
C GLU A 265 22.24 -9.68 8.92
N ASN A 266 23.00 -10.75 9.14
CA ASN A 266 23.16 -11.42 10.44
C ASN A 266 21.83 -11.75 11.12
N MET A 267 20.86 -12.24 10.34
CA MET A 267 19.54 -12.59 10.88
C MET A 267 19.61 -13.90 11.67
N GLU A 268 19.08 -13.89 12.88
CA GLU A 268 18.90 -15.07 13.74
C GLU A 268 17.42 -15.21 14.14
N GLY A 269 17.00 -16.44 14.48
CA GLY A 269 15.62 -16.73 14.91
C GLY A 269 14.60 -16.80 13.77
N LEU A 270 15.04 -17.05 12.54
CA LEU A 270 14.19 -17.26 11.37
C LEU A 270 14.25 -18.72 10.91
N ASP A 271 13.14 -19.24 10.39
CA ASP A 271 13.05 -20.58 9.82
C ASP A 271 12.77 -20.52 8.31
N LYS A 272 11.50 -20.34 7.93
CA LYS A 272 11.08 -20.37 6.52
C LYS A 272 11.11 -18.98 5.91
N LEU A 273 12.19 -18.67 5.18
CA LEU A 273 12.22 -17.48 4.32
C LEU A 273 11.08 -17.55 3.29
N ASN A 274 10.36 -16.45 3.13
CA ASN A 274 9.31 -16.34 2.13
C ASN A 274 9.89 -16.61 0.73
N PRO A 275 9.29 -17.46 -0.11
CA PRO A 275 9.79 -17.71 -1.47
C PRO A 275 9.94 -16.45 -2.32
N ASN A 276 9.11 -15.42 -2.11
CA ASN A 276 9.25 -14.12 -2.77
C ASN A 276 10.48 -13.34 -2.24
N ALA A 277 10.86 -13.60 -0.99
CA ALA A 277 12.13 -13.16 -0.43
C ALA A 277 13.30 -14.01 -0.99
N LEU A 278 13.12 -15.32 -1.26
CA LEU A 278 14.16 -16.21 -1.82
C LEU A 278 14.38 -16.07 -3.33
N SER A 279 13.38 -15.72 -4.13
CA SER A 279 13.50 -15.52 -5.59
C SER A 279 14.44 -14.36 -5.98
N SER A 280 14.98 -13.66 -4.97
CA SER A 280 15.99 -12.60 -5.08
C SER A 280 17.45 -13.06 -4.86
N ASN A 281 17.70 -14.37 -4.75
CA ASN A 281 18.99 -15.01 -4.46
C ASN A 281 20.27 -14.26 -4.92
N LEU A 282 20.97 -13.64 -3.96
CA LEU A 282 22.43 -13.48 -3.98
C LEU A 282 22.98 -13.44 -2.54
N SER A 283 23.32 -14.63 -2.02
CA SER A 283 24.17 -14.87 -0.83
C SER A 283 23.73 -14.17 0.49
N PRO A 284 24.39 -14.40 1.65
CA PRO A 284 24.07 -13.77 2.94
C PRO A 284 24.10 -12.21 2.99
N ASN A 285 24.21 -11.58 1.82
CA ASN A 285 24.33 -10.15 1.54
C ASN A 285 23.18 -9.64 0.63
N THR A 286 21.97 -10.20 0.79
CA THR A 286 20.86 -10.09 -0.19
C THR A 286 20.19 -8.71 -0.20
N TYR A 287 20.05 -8.13 -1.40
CA TYR A 287 19.15 -7.01 -1.72
C TYR A 287 17.75 -7.55 -2.05
N TYR A 288 16.71 -7.04 -1.40
CA TYR A 288 15.33 -7.40 -1.70
C TYR A 288 14.74 -6.49 -2.76
N PHE A 289 14.21 -7.12 -3.81
CA PHE A 289 13.65 -6.48 -4.99
C PHE A 289 12.15 -6.21 -4.81
N GLY A 290 11.72 -5.06 -5.34
CA GLY A 290 10.39 -4.98 -5.92
C GLY A 290 10.28 -5.91 -7.13
N THR A 291 9.20 -6.68 -7.24
CA THR A 291 8.90 -7.68 -8.27
C THR A 291 9.00 -7.16 -9.72
N SER A 292 10.18 -7.35 -10.32
CA SER A 292 10.55 -7.85 -11.66
C SER A 292 9.74 -7.64 -12.96
N LYS A 293 8.62 -6.90 -13.09
CA LYS A 293 8.03 -6.70 -14.44
C LYS A 293 7.53 -5.33 -14.86
N GLU A 294 7.42 -4.38 -13.94
CA GLU A 294 7.19 -2.97 -14.22
C GLU A 294 7.44 -2.29 -12.87
N PHE A 295 8.02 -1.09 -12.87
CA PHE A 295 8.20 -0.26 -11.68
C PHE A 295 6.83 0.19 -11.13
N TYR A 296 5.98 -0.74 -10.71
CA TYR A 296 4.66 -0.46 -10.15
C TYR A 296 4.79 0.01 -8.72
N SER A 297 3.99 1.04 -8.40
CA SER A 297 3.68 1.46 -7.04
C SER A 297 3.12 0.26 -6.26
N TYR A 298 3.76 -0.11 -5.15
CA TYR A 298 3.21 -1.10 -4.24
C TYR A 298 1.99 -0.54 -3.51
N THR A 299 0.90 -1.31 -3.52
CA THR A 299 -0.23 -1.17 -2.60
C THR A 299 0.01 -1.90 -1.27
N LYS A 300 1.09 -2.66 -1.14
CA LYS A 300 1.49 -3.32 0.11
C LYS A 300 2.85 -2.81 0.54
N ILE A 301 2.81 -1.88 1.48
CA ILE A 301 4.00 -1.35 2.13
C ILE A 301 4.49 -2.32 3.22
N ASN A 302 3.73 -3.38 3.50
CA ASN A 302 4.05 -4.56 4.33
C ASN A 302 4.67 -5.71 3.52
N PHE A 303 5.93 -6.04 3.79
CA PHE A 303 6.64 -7.18 3.18
C PHE A 303 6.84 -8.31 4.19
N HIS A 304 6.31 -9.51 3.88
CA HIS A 304 6.54 -10.72 4.67
C HIS A 304 7.93 -11.30 4.34
N VAL A 305 8.84 -11.26 5.31
CA VAL A 305 10.23 -11.73 5.15
C VAL A 305 10.34 -13.24 5.36
N ALA A 306 9.88 -13.73 6.51
CA ALA A 306 10.08 -15.11 6.93
C ALA A 306 9.12 -15.51 8.05
N GLU A 307 8.99 -16.81 8.27
CA GLU A 307 8.50 -17.36 9.54
C GLU A 307 9.58 -17.25 10.64
N VAL A 308 9.13 -17.00 11.86
CA VAL A 308 9.95 -16.85 13.06
C VAL A 308 10.05 -18.19 13.79
N THR A 309 11.27 -18.54 14.21
CA THR A 309 11.51 -19.73 15.03
C THR A 309 10.85 -19.57 16.39
N GLN A 310 9.98 -20.53 16.73
CA GLN A 310 9.32 -20.55 18.03
C GLN A 310 10.22 -21.25 19.04
N ASN A 311 10.40 -20.61 20.19
CA ASN A 311 11.14 -21.21 21.28
C ASN A 311 10.31 -22.30 21.99
N PRO A 312 10.94 -23.36 22.50
CA PRO A 312 10.28 -24.38 23.32
C PRO A 312 9.48 -23.78 24.48
N ILE A 313 8.45 -24.52 24.94
CA ILE A 313 7.51 -24.04 25.98
C ILE A 313 8.20 -23.63 27.28
N VAL A 314 9.30 -24.28 27.60
CA VAL A 314 10.09 -24.08 28.82
C VAL A 314 10.92 -22.80 28.83
N MET A 315 11.06 -22.10 27.71
CA MET A 315 11.79 -20.83 27.62
C MET A 315 10.89 -19.65 28.00
N THR A 316 11.46 -18.63 28.63
CA THR A 316 10.72 -17.42 29.05
C THR A 316 10.17 -16.65 27.86
N ASN A 317 10.93 -16.60 26.76
CA ASN A 317 10.53 -15.90 25.54
C ASN A 317 9.89 -16.87 24.55
N LYS A 318 8.77 -16.47 23.95
CA LYS A 318 8.02 -17.17 22.89
C LYS A 318 8.80 -17.22 21.58
N TYR A 319 9.52 -16.14 21.25
CA TYR A 319 10.47 -16.06 20.13
C TYR A 319 11.51 -14.97 20.40
N GLU A 320 12.64 -15.05 19.71
CA GLU A 320 13.67 -14.01 19.65
C GLU A 320 14.17 -13.89 18.22
N VAL A 321 14.20 -12.67 17.66
CA VAL A 321 14.74 -12.38 16.32
C VAL A 321 15.73 -11.25 16.44
N THR A 322 16.95 -11.46 15.94
CA THR A 322 18.01 -10.45 15.90
C THR A 322 18.53 -10.29 14.48
N GLY A 323 19.17 -9.15 14.20
CA GLY A 323 19.85 -8.91 12.94
C GLY A 323 19.91 -7.42 12.57
N LYS A 324 20.08 -7.14 11.29
CA LYS A 324 20.21 -5.78 10.77
C LYS A 324 19.40 -5.63 9.49
N VAL A 325 18.82 -4.44 9.29
CA VAL A 325 18.21 -4.03 8.03
C VAL A 325 18.83 -2.72 7.55
N PHE A 326 19.17 -2.68 6.26
CA PHE A 326 19.62 -1.49 5.55
C PHE A 326 18.54 -1.12 4.56
N VAL A 327 18.06 0.13 4.57
CA VAL A 327 16.91 0.57 3.76
C VAL A 327 17.33 1.70 2.83
N TRP A 328 16.86 1.66 1.59
CA TRP A 328 16.99 2.72 0.60
C TRP A 328 15.65 3.06 -0.03
N THR A 329 15.61 4.22 -0.67
CA THR A 329 14.52 4.63 -1.57
C THR A 329 15.05 4.83 -2.98
N ASP A 330 14.17 4.96 -3.97
CA ASP A 330 14.51 5.33 -5.36
C ASP A 330 15.37 6.60 -5.46
N ARG A 331 15.25 7.52 -4.48
CA ARG A 331 16.04 8.77 -4.44
C ARG A 331 17.51 8.56 -4.06
N MET A 332 17.86 7.38 -3.54
CA MET A 332 19.17 7.05 -2.99
C MET A 332 20.01 6.19 -3.93
N SER A 333 19.53 5.96 -5.16
CA SER A 333 20.31 5.26 -6.19
C SER A 333 21.48 6.11 -6.63
N GLU A 334 22.63 5.49 -6.89
CA GLU A 334 23.79 6.17 -7.46
C GLU A 334 23.45 6.74 -8.85
N LYS A 335 24.02 7.92 -9.15
CA LYS A 335 23.81 8.62 -10.42
C LYS A 335 25.14 8.97 -11.06
N ASP A 336 25.18 8.93 -12.39
CA ASP A 336 26.33 9.40 -13.16
C ASP A 336 26.41 10.95 -13.14
N ALA A 337 27.45 11.51 -13.75
CA ALA A 337 27.64 12.96 -13.83
C ALA A 337 26.50 13.70 -14.57
N ASN A 338 25.69 12.99 -15.35
CA ASN A 338 24.54 13.53 -16.08
C ASN A 338 23.22 13.36 -15.31
N GLY A 339 23.26 12.77 -14.10
CA GLY A 339 22.09 12.51 -13.28
C GLY A 339 21.31 11.24 -13.66
N ASN A 340 21.82 10.41 -14.56
CA ASN A 340 21.20 9.12 -14.89
C ASN A 340 21.47 8.09 -13.80
N VAL A 341 20.49 7.26 -13.50
CA VAL A 341 20.66 6.15 -12.54
C VAL A 341 21.74 5.19 -13.05
N ILE A 342 22.73 4.92 -12.20
CA ILE A 342 23.73 3.89 -12.44
C ILE A 342 23.11 2.56 -12.07
N TYR A 343 23.23 1.58 -12.95
CA TYR A 343 22.70 0.24 -12.74
C TYR A 343 23.83 -0.78 -12.54
N GLN A 344 23.62 -1.71 -11.61
CA GLN A 344 24.49 -2.87 -11.41
C GLN A 344 23.93 -4.09 -12.16
N SER A 345 24.84 -4.86 -12.75
CA SER A 345 24.52 -6.16 -13.34
C SER A 345 24.36 -7.19 -12.22
N THR A 346 23.17 -7.77 -12.09
CA THR A 346 22.88 -8.80 -11.07
C THR A 346 23.12 -10.22 -11.60
N GLY A 347 24.08 -10.40 -12.51
CA GLY A 347 24.43 -11.70 -13.09
C GLY A 347 24.79 -12.74 -12.03
N SER A 348 24.14 -13.91 -12.08
CA SER A 348 24.63 -15.11 -11.40
C SER A 348 25.66 -15.78 -12.31
N SER A 349 26.86 -16.05 -11.82
CA SER A 349 27.86 -16.84 -12.56
C SER A 349 27.53 -18.35 -12.63
N ILE A 350 26.43 -18.79 -11.99
CA ILE A 350 26.16 -20.22 -11.77
C ILE A 350 24.86 -20.69 -12.47
N TYR A 351 23.90 -19.79 -12.77
CA TYR A 351 22.64 -20.15 -13.45
C TYR A 351 22.21 -19.10 -14.48
N PRO A 352 22.42 -19.33 -15.79
CA PRO A 352 21.76 -18.57 -16.84
C PRO A 352 20.31 -19.08 -16.95
N THR A 353 19.38 -18.48 -16.21
CA THR A 353 17.96 -18.80 -16.36
C THR A 353 17.46 -18.27 -17.70
N GLN A 354 17.15 -19.19 -18.63
CA GLN A 354 16.81 -18.94 -20.04
C GLN A 354 15.48 -18.18 -20.28
N HIS A 355 14.78 -17.67 -19.26
CA HIS A 355 13.47 -17.01 -19.41
C HIS A 355 13.26 -15.70 -18.61
N ALA A 356 14.30 -14.88 -18.43
CA ALA A 356 14.11 -13.44 -18.22
C ALA A 356 15.41 -12.66 -18.48
N PRO A 357 15.44 -11.63 -19.34
CA PRO A 357 16.54 -10.68 -19.35
C PRO A 357 16.57 -9.97 -17.98
N ARG A 358 17.66 -10.12 -17.22
CA ARG A 358 17.89 -9.39 -15.96
C ARG A 358 18.26 -7.95 -16.30
N GLU A 359 17.27 -7.11 -16.55
CA GLU A 359 17.49 -5.70 -16.86
C GLU A 359 17.84 -4.93 -15.56
N ASN A 360 19.12 -4.56 -15.44
CA ASN A 360 19.67 -3.39 -14.73
C ASN A 360 18.98 -2.98 -13.40
N PHE A 361 19.58 -3.32 -12.26
CA PHE A 361 19.12 -2.89 -10.92
C PHE A 361 19.84 -1.59 -10.49
N PRO A 362 19.16 -0.57 -9.91
CA PRO A 362 19.84 0.64 -9.46
C PRO A 362 20.96 0.32 -8.46
N LEU A 363 22.14 0.89 -8.65
CA LEU A 363 23.26 0.72 -7.73
C LEU A 363 22.95 1.46 -6.42
N PHE A 364 23.08 0.76 -5.29
CA PHE A 364 22.93 1.31 -3.95
C PHE A 364 24.17 1.01 -3.10
N LYS A 365 24.75 2.06 -2.55
CA LYS A 365 25.86 2.01 -1.59
C LYS A 365 25.35 1.81 -0.16
N LYS A 366 25.99 0.91 0.60
CA LYS A 366 25.58 0.56 1.97
C LYS A 366 25.72 1.73 2.93
N GLU A 367 26.80 2.50 2.77
CA GLU A 367 27.07 3.74 3.49
C GLU A 367 25.98 4.81 3.28
N ASN A 368 25.23 4.73 2.17
CA ASN A 368 24.15 5.66 1.87
C ASN A 368 22.77 5.19 2.39
N SER A 369 22.68 3.99 2.97
CA SER A 369 21.42 3.44 3.48
C SER A 369 20.93 4.11 4.77
N PHE A 370 19.69 3.83 5.14
CA PHE A 370 19.18 3.99 6.50
C PHE A 370 19.32 2.65 7.24
N PRO A 371 20.31 2.49 8.13
CA PRO A 371 20.51 1.25 8.86
C PRO A 371 19.62 1.19 10.10
N CYS A 372 19.26 -0.04 10.51
CA CYS A 372 18.45 -0.30 11.69
C CYS A 372 18.78 -1.70 12.24
N LYS A 373 18.87 -1.81 13.56
CA LYS A 373 19.03 -3.08 14.28
C LYS A 373 17.67 -3.75 14.43
N ILE A 374 17.64 -5.06 14.32
CA ILE A 374 16.48 -5.89 14.64
C ILE A 374 16.76 -6.57 15.97
N SER A 375 15.86 -6.40 16.92
CA SER A 375 15.85 -7.05 18.24
C SER A 375 14.41 -7.18 18.71
N LEU A 376 13.74 -8.25 18.27
CA LEU A 376 12.33 -8.51 18.54
C LEU A 376 12.20 -9.70 19.48
N VAL A 377 11.50 -9.50 20.59
CA VAL A 377 11.28 -10.53 21.61
C VAL A 377 9.80 -10.65 21.91
N GLY A 378 9.23 -11.83 21.65
CA GLY A 378 7.87 -12.16 22.08
C GLY A 378 7.91 -12.72 23.48
N LYS A 379 7.30 -12.05 24.46
CA LYS A 379 7.13 -12.60 25.81
C LYS A 379 5.96 -13.60 25.84
N ARG A 380 6.05 -14.58 26.73
CA ARG A 380 4.95 -15.52 27.00
C ARG A 380 3.97 -14.96 28.03
#